data_AF-A0A917GS20-F1
#
_entry.id   AF-A0A917GS20-F1
#
_cell.length_a   1.000
_cell.length_b   1.000
_cell.length_c   1.000
_cell.angle_alpha   90.00
_cell.angle_beta   90.00
_cell.angle_gamma   90.00
#
_symmetry.space_group_name_H-M   'P 1'
#
loop_
_entity.id
_entity.type
_entity.pdbx_description
1 polymer ?
#
loop_
_entity_poly.entity_id
_entity_poly.type
_entity_poly.pdbx_seq_one_letter_code
_entity_poly.pdbx_strand_id
1 'polypeptide(L)'
;MTHSQPGLSRCKHLSATASTLSLVLLTSVWANLSHAQSESDAPWFGLPLPPAFQAHRLPAIVGERGPTPAVVPAGEEDNTELQGEIIWQDLEKVVAFSRQSRSEQEIGNGQLWGRISGFPSSERTVEWMVNRYQEVGIEQTAIQSFDQDSDARFWLPHSWEVRLKGDDVFGSGSQDIVLETAHPLSPSELPGGQLNGELVYVGTGSPAELAHIDVNGKIAVQHITPQAHLVFE
;
A
#
# COMPACT_ATOMS: atom_id res chain seq x y z
N MET A 1 -50.59 10.41 47.76
CA MET A 1 -51.50 11.06 48.73
C MET A 1 -50.82 12.31 49.28
N THR A 2 -51.60 13.38 49.52
CA THR A 2 -51.35 14.53 50.44
C THR A 2 -49.94 14.80 50.99
N HIS A 3 -49.36 15.95 50.63
CA HIS A 3 -48.97 17.07 51.53
C HIS A 3 -48.54 18.27 50.63
N SER A 4 -49.25 19.40 50.62
CA SER A 4 -49.18 20.57 51.53
C SER A 4 -48.35 21.74 50.98
N GLN A 5 -49.00 22.89 50.81
CA GLN A 5 -48.42 24.24 50.54
C GLN A 5 -48.14 24.96 51.92
N PRO A 6 -47.98 26.31 52.08
CA PRO A 6 -47.89 27.44 51.12
C PRO A 6 -46.87 28.57 51.46
N GLY A 7 -46.88 29.66 50.65
CA GLY A 7 -46.28 30.98 50.95
C GLY A 7 -46.04 31.82 49.68
N LEU A 8 -46.99 32.60 49.15
CA LEU A 8 -47.33 34.00 49.55
C LEU A 8 -46.09 34.90 49.70
N SER A 9 -45.92 35.96 48.90
CA SER A 9 -46.79 37.16 48.94
C SER A 9 -46.86 37.98 47.64
N ARG A 10 -47.75 38.99 47.58
CA ARG A 10 -48.04 39.85 46.42
C ARG A 10 -47.41 41.25 46.51
N CYS A 11 -47.06 41.81 45.34
CA CYS A 11 -47.32 43.20 44.88
C CYS A 11 -47.34 43.14 43.33
N LYS A 12 -48.24 43.74 42.51
CA LYS A 12 -49.16 44.91 42.58
C LYS A 12 -48.41 46.22 42.88
N HIS A 13 -48.38 47.25 42.03
CA HIS A 13 -49.16 47.61 40.81
C HIS A 13 -48.24 48.50 39.89
N LEU A 14 -48.59 49.20 38.80
CA LEU A 14 -49.88 49.67 38.24
C LEU A 14 -49.85 49.81 36.67
N SER A 15 -49.86 51.03 36.11
CA SER A 15 -49.90 51.44 34.69
C SER A 15 -48.53 51.99 34.21
N ALA A 16 -48.08 51.94 32.95
CA ALA A 16 -48.70 52.08 31.62
C ALA A 16 -48.92 53.54 31.14
N THR A 17 -48.23 53.91 30.06
CA THR A 17 -48.48 55.03 29.13
C THR A 17 -48.10 54.58 27.71
N ALA A 18 -48.69 55.19 26.67
CA ALA A 18 -48.54 54.80 25.27
C ALA A 18 -48.18 56.00 24.37
N SER A 19 -48.07 55.76 23.05
CA SER A 19 -47.64 56.67 21.96
C SER A 19 -46.13 56.63 21.69
N THR A 20 -45.62 56.71 20.45
CA THR A 20 -46.30 56.92 19.15
C THR A 20 -45.54 56.28 17.97
N LEU A 21 -46.19 56.24 16.80
CA LEU A 21 -45.65 55.87 15.48
C LEU A 21 -44.21 56.33 15.20
N SER A 22 -43.44 55.48 14.51
CA SER A 22 -42.80 55.86 13.24
C SER A 22 -42.50 54.64 12.37
N LEU A 23 -42.53 54.86 11.05
CA LEU A 23 -42.38 53.88 9.98
C LEU A 23 -40.95 53.94 9.42
N VAL A 24 -40.35 52.78 9.10
CA VAL A 24 -39.56 52.54 7.87
C VAL A 24 -39.32 51.04 7.73
N LEU A 25 -39.65 50.46 6.58
CA LEU A 25 -39.14 49.15 6.19
C LEU A 25 -37.72 49.33 5.68
N LEU A 26 -36.76 48.66 6.32
CA LEU A 26 -35.42 48.43 5.76
C LEU A 26 -35.22 46.93 5.63
N THR A 27 -35.84 46.36 4.60
CA THR A 27 -35.59 44.99 4.16
C THR A 27 -34.19 44.92 3.57
N SER A 28 -33.20 44.72 4.43
CA SER A 28 -31.87 44.28 4.01
C SER A 28 -32.01 42.88 3.41
N VAL A 29 -32.21 42.84 2.09
CA VAL A 29 -32.01 41.63 1.30
C VAL A 29 -30.55 41.24 1.47
N TRP A 30 -30.29 40.32 2.40
CA TRP A 30 -29.07 39.55 2.40
C TRP A 30 -29.08 38.77 1.10
N ALA A 31 -28.44 39.35 0.09
CA ALA A 31 -28.11 38.64 -1.13
C ALA A 31 -27.25 37.46 -0.68
N ASN A 32 -27.84 36.26 -0.72
CA ASN A 32 -27.07 35.03 -0.70
C ASN A 32 -26.23 35.03 -1.97
N LEU A 33 -25.06 35.66 -1.87
CA LEU A 33 -23.89 35.33 -2.66
C LEU A 33 -23.48 33.93 -2.25
N SER A 34 -24.30 32.97 -2.71
CA SER A 34 -23.88 31.62 -3.00
C SER A 34 -22.70 31.73 -3.95
N HIS A 35 -21.51 31.88 -3.36
CA HIS A 35 -20.28 31.53 -4.02
C HIS A 35 -20.51 30.12 -4.53
N ALA A 36 -20.33 29.91 -5.84
CA ALA A 36 -20.25 28.57 -6.36
C ALA A 36 -19.12 27.88 -5.58
N GLN A 37 -19.47 26.91 -4.74
CA GLN A 37 -18.46 26.09 -4.10
C GLN A 37 -17.72 25.39 -5.24
N SER A 38 -16.43 25.66 -5.36
CA SER A 38 -15.60 24.97 -6.35
C SER A 38 -15.72 23.48 -6.12
N GLU A 39 -15.96 22.70 -7.17
CA GLU A 39 -16.03 21.24 -7.14
C GLU A 39 -14.61 20.63 -6.97
N SER A 40 -13.83 21.15 -6.02
CA SER A 40 -12.40 20.85 -5.86
C SER A 40 -11.79 21.18 -4.49
N ASP A 41 -12.55 21.59 -3.46
CA ASP A 41 -11.98 21.91 -2.12
C ASP A 41 -11.72 20.66 -1.26
N ALA A 42 -11.64 19.49 -1.90
CA ALA A 42 -11.17 18.26 -1.29
C ALA A 42 -9.67 18.07 -1.60
N PRO A 43 -8.89 17.43 -0.72
CA PRO A 43 -7.48 17.12 -0.96
C PRO A 43 -7.21 16.50 -2.33
N TRP A 44 -6.02 16.76 -2.87
CA TRP A 44 -5.51 16.13 -4.09
C TRP A 44 -6.46 16.24 -5.30
N PHE A 45 -7.01 17.44 -5.53
CA PHE A 45 -7.99 17.77 -6.57
C PHE A 45 -9.29 16.94 -6.49
N GLY A 46 -9.63 16.41 -5.31
CA GLY A 46 -10.74 15.48 -5.12
C GLY A 46 -10.49 14.06 -5.65
N LEU A 47 -9.25 13.71 -6.02
CA LEU A 47 -8.91 12.36 -6.45
C LEU A 47 -8.91 11.39 -5.27
N PRO A 48 -9.41 10.15 -5.43
CA PRO A 48 -9.33 9.14 -4.39
C PRO A 48 -7.88 8.73 -4.17
N LEU A 49 -7.41 8.82 -2.92
CA LEU A 49 -6.06 8.42 -2.56
C LEU A 49 -5.88 6.90 -2.62
N PRO A 50 -4.66 6.40 -2.87
CA PRO A 50 -4.37 4.98 -2.70
C PRO A 50 -4.70 4.55 -1.25
N PRO A 51 -5.33 3.39 -1.03
CA PRO A 51 -5.53 2.88 0.31
C PRO A 51 -4.17 2.59 0.96
N ALA A 52 -4.05 2.86 2.27
CA ALA A 52 -2.87 2.49 3.06
C ALA A 52 -2.55 0.99 2.89
N PHE A 53 -1.27 0.61 2.92
CA PHE A 53 -0.85 -0.74 2.58
C PHE A 53 -1.48 -1.80 3.51
N GLN A 54 -2.45 -2.55 2.97
CA GLN A 54 -2.99 -3.74 3.60
C GLN A 54 -2.18 -4.95 3.11
N ALA A 55 -1.24 -5.41 3.94
CA ALA A 55 -0.47 -6.62 3.69
C ALA A 55 -1.40 -7.77 3.29
N HIS A 56 -1.19 -8.31 2.08
CA HIS A 56 -2.16 -9.20 1.44
C HIS A 56 -2.53 -10.39 2.33
N ARG A 57 -3.79 -10.45 2.75
CA ARG A 57 -4.45 -11.74 2.99
C ARG A 57 -4.56 -12.46 1.65
N LEU A 58 -4.65 -13.79 1.69
CA LEU A 58 -4.60 -14.65 0.50
C LEU A 58 -5.50 -14.10 -0.62
N PRO A 59 -4.92 -13.68 -1.77
CA PRO A 59 -5.69 -12.97 -2.81
C PRO A 59 -6.63 -13.90 -3.60
N ALA A 60 -6.54 -15.20 -3.37
CA ALA A 60 -7.51 -16.16 -3.87
C ALA A 60 -8.80 -16.07 -3.06
N ILE A 61 -9.87 -15.57 -3.70
CA ILE A 61 -11.24 -15.98 -3.32
C ILE A 61 -11.37 -17.46 -3.71
N VAL A 62 -10.92 -18.34 -2.83
CA VAL A 62 -11.30 -19.75 -2.87
C VAL A 62 -12.78 -19.78 -2.51
N GLY A 63 -13.64 -20.05 -3.49
CA GLY A 63 -15.06 -20.27 -3.24
C GLY A 63 -15.28 -21.54 -2.40
N GLU A 64 -16.51 -21.80 -1.97
CA GLU A 64 -16.85 -22.99 -1.15
C GLU A 64 -16.52 -24.33 -1.85
N ARG A 65 -16.23 -24.29 -3.16
CA ARG A 65 -15.57 -25.40 -3.87
C ARG A 65 -14.10 -25.46 -3.46
N GLY A 66 -13.82 -26.29 -2.45
CA GLY A 66 -12.46 -26.72 -2.09
C GLY A 66 -11.70 -27.38 -3.27
N PRO A 67 -10.40 -27.66 -3.09
CA PRO A 67 -9.55 -28.19 -4.16
C PRO A 67 -10.12 -29.48 -4.75
N THR A 68 -10.01 -29.65 -6.06
CA THR A 68 -10.28 -30.93 -6.73
C THR A 68 -9.36 -32.00 -6.11
N PRO A 69 -9.90 -33.14 -5.62
CA PRO A 69 -9.07 -34.22 -5.11
C PRO A 69 -8.05 -34.69 -6.15
N ALA A 70 -6.84 -35.04 -5.69
CA ALA A 70 -5.84 -35.65 -6.54
C ALA A 70 -6.36 -36.98 -7.11
N VAL A 71 -6.24 -37.17 -8.42
CA VAL A 71 -6.54 -38.45 -9.09
C VAL A 71 -5.23 -39.22 -9.20
N VAL A 72 -5.06 -40.18 -8.31
CA VAL A 72 -3.90 -41.10 -8.30
C VAL A 72 -4.22 -42.39 -9.07
N PRO A 73 -3.21 -43.15 -9.52
CA PRO A 73 -3.40 -44.50 -10.06
C PRO A 73 -4.06 -45.47 -9.05
N ALA A 74 -4.66 -46.53 -9.58
CA ALA A 74 -5.26 -47.58 -8.72
C ALA A 74 -4.17 -48.41 -8.04
N GLY A 75 -4.22 -48.52 -6.72
CA GLY A 75 -3.15 -49.05 -5.88
C GLY A 75 -2.20 -47.99 -5.31
N GLU A 76 -2.44 -46.70 -5.59
CA GLU A 76 -1.68 -45.55 -5.05
C GLU A 76 -2.54 -44.65 -4.15
N GLU A 77 -3.74 -45.09 -3.75
CA GLU A 77 -4.69 -44.31 -2.93
C GLU A 77 -4.16 -43.94 -1.53
N ASP A 78 -3.19 -44.69 -1.02
CA ASP A 78 -2.51 -44.44 0.27
C ASP A 78 -1.34 -43.44 0.16
N ASN A 79 -0.95 -42.99 -1.04
CA ASN A 79 0.10 -41.99 -1.24
C ASN A 79 -0.47 -40.59 -0.93
N THR A 80 -0.17 -40.05 0.25
CA THR A 80 -0.80 -38.82 0.77
C THR A 80 0.07 -37.57 0.68
N GLU A 81 1.33 -37.71 0.27
CA GLU A 81 2.39 -36.69 0.37
C GLU A 81 2.09 -35.43 -0.45
N LEU A 82 1.32 -35.58 -1.54
CA LEU A 82 0.92 -34.50 -2.45
C LEU A 82 -0.48 -33.93 -2.13
N GLN A 83 -1.06 -34.25 -0.96
CA GLN A 83 -2.29 -33.61 -0.51
C GLN A 83 -2.07 -32.12 -0.22
N GLY A 84 -3.07 -31.30 -0.57
CA GLY A 84 -2.97 -29.84 -0.48
C GLY A 84 -2.66 -29.31 0.92
N GLU A 85 -3.04 -30.03 1.98
CA GLU A 85 -2.72 -29.69 3.38
C GLU A 85 -1.23 -29.85 3.70
N ILE A 86 -0.58 -30.91 3.19
CA ILE A 86 0.87 -31.12 3.39
C ILE A 86 1.66 -30.08 2.60
N ILE A 87 1.28 -29.85 1.33
CA ILE A 87 1.86 -28.81 0.48
C ILE A 87 1.65 -27.41 1.11
N TRP A 88 0.54 -27.18 1.82
CA TRP A 88 0.29 -25.94 2.54
C TRP A 88 1.25 -25.74 3.71
N GLN A 89 1.50 -26.77 4.50
CA GLN A 89 2.44 -26.71 5.64
C GLN A 89 3.89 -26.46 5.17
N ASP A 90 4.33 -27.10 4.09
CA ASP A 90 5.61 -26.82 3.44
C ASP A 90 5.67 -25.37 2.88
N LEU A 91 4.59 -24.88 2.27
CA LEU A 91 4.49 -23.48 1.81
C LEU A 91 4.57 -22.48 2.97
N GLU A 92 3.87 -22.71 4.08
CA GLU A 92 3.95 -21.85 5.27
C GLU A 92 5.37 -21.82 5.85
N LYS A 93 6.06 -22.97 5.87
CA LYS A 93 7.46 -23.07 6.30
C LYS A 93 8.41 -22.29 5.37
N VAL A 94 8.24 -22.42 4.05
CA VAL A 94 9.03 -21.69 3.04
C VAL A 94 8.76 -20.17 3.09
N VAL A 95 7.53 -19.75 3.37
CA VAL A 95 7.15 -18.35 3.60
C VAL A 95 7.69 -17.82 4.94
N ALA A 96 7.81 -18.66 5.97
CA ALA A 96 8.36 -18.26 7.26
C ALA A 96 9.82 -17.77 7.14
N PHE A 97 10.65 -18.41 6.31
CA PHE A 97 12.03 -17.93 6.06
C PHE A 97 12.06 -16.50 5.47
N SER A 98 11.13 -16.17 4.56
CA SER A 98 11.00 -14.79 4.04
C SER A 98 10.53 -13.81 5.10
N ARG A 99 9.57 -14.20 5.95
CA ARG A 99 9.14 -13.36 7.08
C ARG A 99 10.28 -13.15 8.08
N GLN A 100 11.13 -14.15 8.26
CA GLN A 100 12.29 -14.09 9.14
C GLN A 100 13.37 -13.14 8.60
N SER A 101 13.74 -13.25 7.31
CA SER A 101 14.58 -12.29 6.56
C SER A 101 14.18 -10.84 6.81
N ARG A 102 12.87 -10.55 6.76
CA ARG A 102 12.32 -9.21 7.04
C ARG A 102 12.47 -8.78 8.49
N SER A 103 12.18 -9.66 9.46
CA SER A 103 12.30 -9.33 10.89
C SER A 103 13.75 -9.20 11.36
N GLU A 104 14.69 -9.87 10.67
CA GLU A 104 16.13 -9.77 10.92
C GLU A 104 16.77 -8.57 10.20
N GLN A 105 16.01 -7.87 9.35
CA GLN A 105 16.49 -6.78 8.48
C GLN A 105 17.71 -7.21 7.65
N GLU A 106 17.65 -8.43 7.08
CA GLU A 106 18.74 -9.11 6.38
C GLU A 106 19.37 -8.28 5.25
N ILE A 107 18.61 -7.35 4.64
CA ILE A 107 19.12 -6.34 3.72
C ILE A 107 18.67 -4.95 4.19
N GLY A 108 19.65 -4.08 4.43
CA GLY A 108 19.43 -2.66 4.70
C GLY A 108 18.56 -2.39 5.92
N ASN A 109 17.41 -1.74 5.71
CA ASN A 109 16.41 -1.47 6.74
C ASN A 109 15.26 -2.49 6.78
N GLY A 110 15.33 -3.58 6.00
CA GLY A 110 14.27 -4.58 5.87
C GLY A 110 13.13 -4.21 4.92
N GLN A 111 13.23 -3.12 4.14
CA GLN A 111 12.32 -2.86 3.00
C GLN A 111 12.49 -3.91 1.90
N LEU A 112 13.71 -4.41 1.67
CA LEU A 112 13.98 -5.59 0.86
C LEU A 112 14.21 -6.81 1.77
N TRP A 113 13.52 -7.90 1.45
CA TRP A 113 13.49 -9.14 2.23
C TRP A 113 12.97 -10.28 1.35
N GLY A 114 13.26 -11.54 1.69
CA GLY A 114 12.77 -12.67 0.90
C GLY A 114 13.53 -13.97 1.15
N ARG A 115 13.81 -14.69 0.07
CA ARG A 115 14.81 -15.77 0.02
C ARG A 115 15.72 -15.43 -1.15
N ILE A 116 16.66 -14.51 -0.92
CA ILE A 116 17.46 -13.92 -1.99
C ILE A 116 18.77 -14.72 -2.09
N SER A 117 19.12 -15.17 -3.29
CA SER A 117 20.30 -16.00 -3.53
C SER A 117 21.56 -15.32 -3.02
N GLY A 118 22.39 -16.06 -2.27
CA GLY A 118 23.57 -15.54 -1.59
C GLY A 118 23.33 -14.94 -0.19
N PHE A 119 22.08 -14.92 0.30
CA PHE A 119 21.74 -14.47 1.66
C PHE A 119 21.29 -15.64 2.57
N PRO A 120 21.46 -15.52 3.91
CA PRO A 120 21.13 -16.59 4.86
C PRO A 120 19.69 -17.12 4.79
N SER A 121 18.71 -16.33 4.33
CA SER A 121 17.32 -16.77 4.11
C SER A 121 17.18 -17.78 2.97
N SER A 122 18.00 -17.66 1.93
CA SER A 122 18.10 -18.66 0.88
C SER A 122 18.81 -19.92 1.40
N GLU A 123 19.92 -19.75 2.12
CA GLU A 123 20.69 -20.85 2.73
C GLU A 123 19.82 -21.70 3.65
N ARG A 124 19.16 -21.09 4.66
CA ARG A 124 18.21 -21.75 5.58
C ARG A 124 17.08 -22.52 4.86
N THR A 125 16.66 -22.05 3.68
CA THR A 125 15.64 -22.74 2.88
C THR A 125 16.21 -23.97 2.17
N VAL A 126 17.44 -23.88 1.66
CA VAL A 126 18.14 -25.01 1.04
C VAL A 126 18.48 -26.08 2.09
N GLU A 127 18.99 -25.68 3.26
CA GLU A 127 19.23 -26.58 4.39
C GLU A 127 17.97 -27.34 4.80
N TRP A 128 16.85 -26.63 4.98
CA TRP A 128 15.57 -27.24 5.31
C TRP A 128 15.09 -28.23 4.23
N MET A 129 15.24 -27.88 2.95
CA MET A 129 14.85 -28.76 1.84
C MET A 129 15.73 -30.02 1.77
N VAL A 130 17.04 -29.89 2.02
CA VAL A 130 17.97 -31.03 2.11
C VAL A 130 17.62 -31.95 3.28
N ASN A 131 17.31 -31.39 4.45
CA ASN A 131 16.85 -32.18 5.60
C ASN A 131 15.54 -32.91 5.28
N ARG A 132 14.58 -32.25 4.60
CA ARG A 132 13.31 -32.86 4.17
C ARG A 132 13.53 -34.04 3.21
N TYR A 133 14.50 -33.95 2.30
CA TYR A 133 14.87 -35.07 1.43
C TYR A 133 15.50 -36.25 2.20
N GLN A 134 16.30 -35.98 3.24
CA GLN A 134 16.86 -37.02 4.11
C GLN A 134 15.78 -37.72 4.96
N GLU A 135 14.81 -36.96 5.50
CA GLU A 135 13.67 -37.49 6.26
C GLU A 135 12.83 -38.50 5.45
N VAL A 136 12.70 -38.31 4.14
CA VAL A 136 11.97 -39.22 3.23
C VAL A 136 12.88 -40.29 2.60
N GLY A 137 14.12 -40.44 3.07
CA GLY A 137 15.01 -41.54 2.70
C GLY A 137 15.81 -41.36 1.40
N ILE A 138 15.95 -40.15 0.87
CA ILE A 138 16.82 -39.90 -0.29
C ILE A 138 18.28 -39.97 0.16
N GLU A 139 18.98 -41.07 -0.17
CA GLU A 139 20.32 -41.36 0.33
C GLU A 139 21.42 -40.38 -0.14
N GLN A 140 21.23 -39.72 -1.29
CA GLN A 140 22.28 -38.94 -1.99
C GLN A 140 21.98 -37.43 -2.03
N THR A 141 21.61 -36.86 -0.89
CA THR A 141 21.44 -35.40 -0.74
C THR A 141 22.77 -34.69 -0.47
N ALA A 142 23.05 -33.59 -1.16
CA ALA A 142 24.17 -32.69 -0.85
C ALA A 142 23.84 -31.25 -1.26
N ILE A 143 24.37 -30.27 -0.52
CA ILE A 143 24.42 -28.88 -0.96
C ILE A 143 25.64 -28.71 -1.88
N GLN A 144 25.44 -28.14 -3.07
CA GLN A 144 26.53 -27.78 -3.98
C GLN A 144 26.61 -26.26 -4.06
N SER A 145 27.64 -25.69 -3.44
CA SER A 145 27.92 -24.24 -3.47
C SER A 145 28.82 -23.88 -4.65
N PHE A 146 28.66 -22.66 -5.13
CA PHE A 146 29.57 -22.02 -6.09
C PHE A 146 29.81 -20.57 -5.66
N ASP A 147 31.03 -20.07 -5.86
CA ASP A 147 31.35 -18.67 -5.64
C ASP A 147 30.92 -17.82 -6.85
N GLN A 148 30.63 -16.53 -6.64
CA GLN A 148 30.52 -15.56 -7.73
C GLN A 148 31.91 -15.11 -8.18
N ASP A 149 32.07 -14.77 -9.46
CA ASP A 149 33.31 -14.20 -9.98
C ASP A 149 33.71 -12.92 -9.22
N SER A 150 35.01 -12.73 -9.00
CA SER A 150 35.54 -11.68 -8.10
C SER A 150 35.26 -10.24 -8.56
N ASP A 151 34.89 -10.05 -9.83
CA ASP A 151 34.50 -8.78 -10.44
C ASP A 151 32.98 -8.63 -10.61
N ALA A 152 32.19 -9.66 -10.28
CA ALA A 152 30.73 -9.60 -10.30
C ALA A 152 30.19 -8.50 -9.38
N ARG A 153 29.12 -7.82 -9.82
CA ARG A 153 28.49 -6.72 -9.09
C ARG A 153 26.99 -6.93 -9.02
N PHE A 154 26.48 -7.23 -7.84
CA PHE A 154 25.04 -7.28 -7.58
C PHE A 154 24.62 -5.97 -6.89
N TRP A 155 23.79 -5.17 -7.57
CA TRP A 155 23.23 -3.93 -7.01
C TRP A 155 22.01 -4.26 -6.16
N LEU A 156 21.94 -3.67 -4.97
CA LEU A 156 20.84 -3.86 -4.03
C LEU A 156 20.45 -2.54 -3.34
N PRO A 157 19.15 -2.21 -3.22
CA PRO A 157 18.68 -1.03 -2.51
C PRO A 157 18.59 -1.32 -1.00
N HIS A 158 19.33 -0.57 -0.18
CA HIS A 158 19.31 -0.72 1.28
C HIS A 158 18.19 0.07 1.98
N SER A 159 17.72 1.15 1.36
CA SER A 159 16.61 2.00 1.83
C SER A 159 16.13 2.87 0.68
N TRP A 160 14.83 3.14 0.59
CA TRP A 160 14.26 4.05 -0.40
C TRP A 160 12.93 4.65 0.08
N GLU A 161 12.55 5.80 -0.48
CA GLU A 161 11.22 6.39 -0.31
C GLU A 161 10.79 7.03 -1.63
N VAL A 162 9.50 6.89 -1.98
CA VAL A 162 8.85 7.74 -2.99
C VAL A 162 7.68 8.43 -2.31
N ARG A 163 7.62 9.75 -2.42
CA ARG A 163 6.68 10.59 -1.67
C ARG A 163 6.04 11.62 -2.58
N LEU A 164 4.71 11.59 -2.67
CA LEU A 164 3.92 12.70 -3.20
C LEU A 164 3.86 13.77 -2.10
N LYS A 165 4.19 15.02 -2.41
CA LYS A 165 4.18 16.12 -1.44
C LYS A 165 2.85 16.86 -1.45
N GLY A 166 2.27 17.09 -0.28
CA GLY A 166 1.06 17.91 -0.15
C GLY A 166 1.34 19.41 -0.32
N ASP A 167 0.40 20.14 -0.91
CA ASP A 167 0.37 21.60 -0.98
C ASP A 167 -1.10 22.05 -1.00
N ASP A 168 -1.43 23.20 -0.42
CA ASP A 168 -2.80 23.75 -0.41
C ASP A 168 -3.31 24.06 -1.83
N VAL A 169 -2.42 24.30 -2.81
CA VAL A 169 -2.83 24.46 -4.22
C VAL A 169 -3.36 23.16 -4.85
N PHE A 170 -3.19 22.02 -4.18
CA PHE A 170 -3.79 20.74 -4.57
C PHE A 170 -5.15 20.49 -3.89
N GLY A 171 -5.69 21.45 -3.13
CA GLY A 171 -6.96 21.36 -2.42
C GLY A 171 -6.78 21.27 -0.90
N SER A 172 -7.71 21.87 -0.15
CA SER A 172 -7.61 22.08 1.30
C SER A 172 -7.38 20.77 2.07
N GLY A 173 -6.36 20.75 2.94
CA GLY A 173 -6.02 19.58 3.76
C GLY A 173 -5.18 18.50 3.05
N SER A 174 -4.63 18.80 1.87
CA SER A 174 -3.64 17.96 1.19
C SER A 174 -2.40 17.73 2.08
N GLN A 175 -1.95 16.49 2.13
CA GLN A 175 -0.87 16.01 3.01
C GLN A 175 0.04 15.06 2.22
N ASP A 176 1.31 14.99 2.62
CA ASP A 176 2.29 14.04 2.06
C ASP A 176 1.81 12.59 2.07
N ILE A 177 2.04 11.88 0.96
CA ILE A 177 1.72 10.46 0.80
C ILE A 177 2.99 9.71 0.44
N VAL A 178 3.39 8.74 1.27
CA VAL A 178 4.43 7.78 0.94
C VAL A 178 3.83 6.66 0.09
N LEU A 179 4.46 6.35 -1.04
CA LEU A 179 4.08 5.22 -1.89
C LEU A 179 4.75 3.96 -1.34
N GLU A 180 4.13 3.36 -0.32
CA GLU A 180 4.67 2.22 0.45
C GLU A 180 5.01 0.98 -0.41
N THR A 181 4.39 0.85 -1.59
CA THR A 181 4.63 -0.24 -2.55
C THR A 181 5.60 0.12 -3.68
N ALA A 182 6.23 1.31 -3.65
CA ALA A 182 7.26 1.66 -4.61
C ALA A 182 8.51 0.78 -4.41
N HIS A 183 9.21 0.46 -5.50
CA HIS A 183 10.47 -0.28 -5.48
C HIS A 183 11.41 0.26 -6.57
N PRO A 184 12.69 0.54 -6.27
CA PRO A 184 13.64 1.02 -7.27
C PRO A 184 14.10 -0.12 -8.18
N LEU A 185 14.22 0.15 -9.48
CA LEU A 185 14.70 -0.83 -10.46
C LEU A 185 16.22 -0.86 -10.53
N SER A 186 16.81 -2.04 -10.73
CA SER A 186 18.26 -2.21 -10.82
C SER A 186 18.80 -1.88 -12.22
N PRO A 187 19.93 -1.15 -12.35
CA PRO A 187 20.58 -0.32 -11.33
C PRO A 187 19.93 1.08 -11.26
N SER A 188 19.72 1.61 -10.05
CA SER A 188 19.29 3.00 -9.83
C SER A 188 20.27 3.74 -8.94
N GLU A 189 20.62 4.97 -9.32
CA GLU A 189 21.35 5.92 -8.48
C GLU A 189 20.78 7.32 -8.69
N LEU A 190 20.55 8.06 -7.59
CA LEU A 190 20.13 9.45 -7.63
C LEU A 190 21.32 10.33 -7.20
N PRO A 191 21.77 11.31 -8.02
CA PRO A 191 22.82 12.24 -7.62
C PRO A 191 22.47 12.96 -6.31
N GLY A 192 23.33 12.82 -5.30
CA GLY A 192 23.09 13.37 -3.95
C GLY A 192 22.09 12.57 -3.10
N GLY A 193 21.62 11.41 -3.55
CA GLY A 193 20.75 10.49 -2.81
C GLY A 193 19.27 10.88 -2.75
N GLN A 194 18.87 12.04 -3.29
CA GLN A 194 17.48 12.50 -3.31
C GLN A 194 17.18 13.28 -4.59
N LEU A 195 16.02 13.03 -5.18
CA LEU A 195 15.45 13.85 -6.26
C LEU A 195 14.15 14.50 -5.77
N ASN A 196 13.98 15.79 -6.07
CA ASN A 196 12.75 16.55 -5.83
C ASN A 196 12.42 17.31 -7.11
N GLY A 197 11.16 17.26 -7.57
CA GLY A 197 10.73 17.94 -8.78
C GLY A 197 9.23 17.82 -9.00
N GLU A 198 8.73 18.56 -9.99
CA GLU A 198 7.36 18.47 -10.48
C GLU A 198 7.10 17.10 -11.13
N LEU A 199 5.94 16.50 -10.90
CA LEU A 199 5.55 15.24 -11.53
C LEU A 199 4.91 15.51 -12.90
N VAL A 200 5.37 14.83 -13.95
CA VAL A 200 4.81 14.93 -15.29
C VAL A 200 4.46 13.55 -15.84
N TYR A 201 3.20 13.34 -16.23
CA TYR A 201 2.76 12.07 -16.81
C TYR A 201 3.16 11.99 -18.28
N VAL A 202 3.94 10.97 -18.64
CA VAL A 202 4.50 10.80 -20.01
C VAL A 202 3.81 9.71 -20.82
N GLY A 203 2.65 9.23 -20.37
CA GLY A 203 1.94 8.13 -21.02
C GLY A 203 2.79 6.85 -21.02
N THR A 204 2.99 6.22 -22.19
CA THR A 204 3.88 5.07 -22.33
C THR A 204 5.38 5.44 -22.40
N GLY A 205 5.72 6.73 -22.40
CA GLY A 205 7.09 7.22 -22.53
C GLY A 205 7.66 7.07 -23.95
N SER A 206 6.81 6.92 -24.97
CA SER A 206 7.24 6.79 -26.36
C SER A 206 7.84 8.09 -26.91
N PRO A 207 8.69 8.04 -27.95
CA PRO A 207 9.24 9.25 -28.57
C PRO A 207 8.20 10.23 -29.11
N ALA A 208 6.99 9.76 -29.45
CA ALA A 208 5.88 10.60 -29.90
C ALA A 208 5.19 11.35 -28.74
N GLU A 209 5.09 10.73 -27.56
CA GLU A 209 4.59 11.39 -26.35
C GLU A 209 5.63 12.41 -25.83
N LEU A 210 6.90 12.00 -25.75
CA LEU A 210 8.00 12.85 -25.28
C LEU A 210 8.29 14.04 -26.20
N ALA A 211 7.94 13.98 -27.49
CA ALA A 211 8.03 15.12 -28.41
C ALA A 211 7.07 16.28 -28.07
N HIS A 212 6.12 16.08 -27.16
CA HIS A 212 5.07 17.04 -26.81
C HIS A 212 4.97 17.34 -25.30
N ILE A 213 5.88 16.78 -24.49
CA ILE A 213 5.84 16.86 -23.03
C ILE A 213 7.21 17.33 -22.52
N ASP A 214 7.24 18.48 -21.87
CA ASP A 214 8.46 18.98 -21.22
C ASP A 214 8.76 18.18 -19.95
N VAL A 215 9.87 17.43 -19.97
CA VAL A 215 10.40 16.65 -18.84
C VAL A 215 11.62 17.31 -18.18
N ASN A 216 12.05 18.49 -18.64
CA ASN A 216 13.30 19.10 -18.20
C ASN A 216 13.24 19.54 -16.73
N GLY A 217 14.05 18.91 -15.87
CA GLY A 217 14.02 19.15 -14.43
C GLY A 217 12.78 18.59 -13.71
N LYS A 218 11.98 17.75 -14.38
CA LYS A 218 10.76 17.12 -13.83
C LYS A 218 10.99 15.63 -13.57
N ILE A 219 10.09 15.04 -12.78
CA ILE A 219 10.04 13.60 -12.51
C ILE A 219 8.97 12.99 -13.43
N ALA A 220 9.40 12.22 -14.43
CA ALA A 220 8.50 11.58 -15.38
C ALA A 220 7.78 10.36 -14.74
N VAL A 221 6.45 10.33 -14.85
CA VAL A 221 5.60 9.20 -14.47
C VAL A 221 5.18 8.46 -15.74
N GLN A 222 5.79 7.31 -15.97
CA GLN A 222 5.51 6.43 -17.11
C GLN A 222 4.52 5.34 -16.70
N HIS A 223 3.46 5.15 -17.49
CA HIS A 223 2.59 3.98 -17.38
C HIS A 223 3.18 2.83 -18.20
N ILE A 224 3.64 1.80 -17.51
CA ILE A 224 4.03 0.52 -18.11
C ILE A 224 2.88 -0.46 -17.90
N THR A 225 2.28 -0.94 -18.99
CA THR A 225 1.43 -2.14 -18.95
C THR A 225 2.33 -3.35 -19.10
N PRO A 226 2.44 -4.25 -18.09
CA PRO A 226 3.24 -5.47 -18.22
C PRO A 226 2.64 -6.36 -19.32
N GLN A 227 3.30 -6.41 -20.46
CA GLN A 227 3.02 -7.40 -21.50
C GLN A 227 3.51 -8.76 -21.00
N ALA A 228 2.72 -9.81 -21.22
CA ALA A 228 3.07 -11.17 -20.81
C ALA A 228 4.12 -11.79 -21.75
N HIS A 229 5.34 -11.25 -21.72
CA HIS A 229 6.51 -11.85 -22.32
C HIS A 229 6.95 -13.06 -21.50
N LEU A 230 7.34 -14.15 -22.17
CA LEU A 230 7.99 -15.28 -21.50
C LEU A 230 9.40 -14.83 -21.12
N VAL A 231 9.69 -14.70 -19.83
CA VAL A 231 10.98 -14.18 -19.32
C VAL A 231 12.05 -15.29 -19.37
N PHE A 232 12.45 -15.63 -20.60
CA PHE A 232 13.57 -16.52 -20.94
C PHE A 232 14.18 -16.11 -22.30
N GLU A 233 15.04 -15.09 -22.28
CA GLU A 233 16.05 -14.79 -23.32
C GLU A 233 17.43 -14.68 -22.64
#